data_AF-A0A7M1XJT8-F1
#
_entry.id   AF-A0A7M1XJT8-F1
#
_cell.length_a   1.000
_cell.length_b   1.000
_cell.length_c   1.000
_cell.angle_alpha   90.00
_cell.angle_beta   90.00
_cell.angle_gamma   90.00
#
_symmetry.space_group_name_H-M   'P 1'
#
loop_
_entity.id
_entity.type
_entity.pdbx_description
1 polymer ?
#
loop_
_entity_poly.entity_id
_entity_poly.type
_entity_poly.pdbx_seq_one_letter_code
_entity_poly.pdbx_strand_id
1 'polypeptide(L)'
;MSLNDPQVQFKKIKDSKHLEAYSVIGYNNKKVRNIVIPDNYRGLPVISISAGAFQDYKYLKNVTLPDSVISILDDAFKNCTSLNNIHLSKNLSFIGAMAFENCKSLEYIELPDSILFLGKNVFHNCRKLRRLALPLAFCQRLKDREAKDILPLTPGCRKLEMISLPCWVSLSSLYLLCQKSKPKTLQLIDLYLIHKKPVLSLKVKQFLSSIETLIFTTTSQTPLDMNSFILNVFPKLKSILLPSSLITIPSFAISNIDHLKKLVIPKSVKTIQSRAFHYLKNLHAIQLPHSLTRIEDEAFYHCEEVKIVIYNGTKEELSHISKPKLAFMDIRTNSIMCVDGYYHIKERYTKTLTKNL
;
A
#
# COMPACT_ATOMS: atom_id res chain seq x y z
N MET A 1 -14.90 36.34 10.40
CA MET A 1 -16.15 35.60 10.07
C MET A 1 -16.60 34.87 11.32
N SER A 2 -17.81 35.16 11.81
CA SER A 2 -18.38 34.55 13.02
C SER A 2 -18.50 33.03 12.83
N LEU A 3 -17.69 32.25 13.53
CA LEU A 3 -17.49 30.80 13.32
C LEU A 3 -18.49 29.89 14.07
N ASN A 4 -19.37 30.44 14.90
CA ASN A 4 -20.33 29.62 15.64
C ASN A 4 -21.61 29.46 14.84
N ASP A 5 -21.70 28.41 14.01
CA ASP A 5 -22.99 27.96 13.45
C ASP A 5 -23.90 27.58 14.64
N PRO A 6 -24.98 28.33 14.91
CA PRO A 6 -25.83 28.13 16.08
C PRO A 6 -26.58 26.80 16.07
N GLN A 7 -26.50 26.04 14.97
CA GLN A 7 -27.12 24.74 14.84
C GLN A 7 -26.24 23.59 15.35
N VAL A 8 -24.94 23.80 15.56
CA VAL A 8 -24.05 22.77 16.15
C VAL A 8 -24.34 22.66 17.65
N GLN A 9 -24.56 21.44 18.12
CA GLN A 9 -24.82 21.15 19.52
C GLN A 9 -23.53 20.72 20.22
N PHE A 10 -23.26 21.31 21.39
CA PHE A 10 -22.04 21.07 22.16
C PHE A 10 -22.34 20.56 23.57
N LYS A 11 -21.49 19.68 24.09
CA LYS A 11 -21.45 19.24 25.48
C LYS A 11 -20.11 19.62 26.10
N LYS A 12 -20.16 20.29 27.25
CA LYS A 12 -18.95 20.60 28.02
C LYS A 12 -18.36 19.32 28.59
N ILE A 13 -17.05 19.14 28.44
CA ILE A 13 -16.28 17.98 28.88
C ILE A 13 -14.98 18.44 29.54
N LYS A 14 -14.25 17.48 30.12
CA LYS A 14 -12.86 17.66 30.53
C LYS A 14 -11.96 16.82 29.62
N ASP A 15 -10.83 17.37 29.20
CA ASP A 15 -9.82 16.61 28.44
C ASP A 15 -9.03 15.66 29.36
N SER A 16 -8.03 14.97 28.80
CA SER A 16 -7.16 14.05 29.56
C SER A 16 -6.27 14.74 30.61
N LYS A 17 -6.15 16.08 30.56
CA LYS A 17 -5.42 16.92 31.53
C LYS A 17 -6.38 17.65 32.48
N HIS A 18 -7.66 17.26 32.51
CA HIS A 18 -8.73 17.88 33.29
C HIS A 18 -9.06 19.33 32.93
N LEU A 19 -8.62 19.82 31.77
CA LEU A 19 -8.97 21.15 31.24
C LEU A 19 -10.36 21.12 30.60
N GLU A 20 -11.09 22.23 30.73
CA GLU A 20 -12.43 22.35 30.16
C GLU A 20 -12.38 22.47 28.63
N ALA A 21 -13.24 21.71 27.96
CA ALA A 21 -13.36 21.71 26.51
C ALA A 21 -14.80 21.36 26.08
N TYR A 22 -15.05 21.35 24.77
CA TYR A 22 -16.33 20.94 24.20
C TYR A 22 -16.21 19.71 23.30
N SER A 23 -17.25 18.89 23.34
CA SER A 23 -17.53 17.84 22.37
C SER A 23 -18.76 18.19 21.56
N VAL A 24 -18.73 17.91 20.26
CA VAL A 24 -19.91 18.05 19.40
C VAL A 24 -20.82 16.85 19.61
N ILE A 25 -22.08 17.09 19.96
CA ILE A 25 -23.08 16.05 20.22
C ILE A 25 -24.15 15.94 19.11
N GLY A 26 -24.12 16.83 18.12
CA GLY A 26 -25.00 16.76 16.96
C GLY A 26 -25.21 18.10 16.27
N TYR A 27 -26.21 18.14 15.40
CA TYR A 27 -26.60 19.33 14.65
C TYR A 27 -28.13 19.38 14.52
N ASN A 28 -28.76 20.52 14.85
CA ASN A 28 -30.22 20.61 14.99
C ASN A 28 -30.98 20.12 13.73
N ASN A 29 -30.47 20.44 12.53
CA ASN A 29 -31.09 20.02 11.28
C ASN A 29 -30.52 18.69 10.75
N LYS A 30 -31.23 17.57 10.94
CA LYS A 30 -30.83 16.25 10.39
C LYS A 30 -30.81 16.14 8.85
N LYS A 31 -31.36 17.12 8.13
CA LYS A 31 -31.30 17.23 6.66
C LYS A 31 -30.12 18.09 6.17
N VAL A 32 -29.27 18.56 7.08
CA VAL A 32 -28.05 19.29 6.75
C VAL A 32 -27.18 18.49 5.78
N ARG A 33 -26.60 19.18 4.80
CA ARG A 33 -25.72 18.58 3.79
C ARG A 33 -24.25 18.87 4.06
N ASN A 34 -23.94 20.02 4.68
CA ASN A 34 -22.58 20.48 4.92
C ASN A 34 -22.48 20.96 6.36
N ILE A 35 -21.46 20.50 7.07
CA ILE A 35 -21.18 20.93 8.44
C ILE A 35 -19.71 21.36 8.52
N VAL A 36 -19.46 22.54 9.08
CA VAL A 36 -18.12 23.00 9.48
C VAL A 36 -18.14 23.12 10.99
N ILE A 37 -17.30 22.34 11.66
CA ILE A 37 -17.18 22.38 13.11
C ILE A 37 -16.21 23.51 13.48
N PRO A 38 -16.57 24.41 14.42
CA PRO A 38 -15.65 25.45 14.87
C PRO A 38 -14.56 24.86 15.77
N ASP A 39 -13.38 25.45 15.75
CA ASP A 39 -12.25 25.08 16.61
C ASP A 39 -12.47 25.43 18.09
N ASN A 40 -13.33 26.41 18.35
CA ASN A 40 -13.70 26.88 19.68
C ASN A 40 -15.20 27.13 19.82
N TYR A 41 -15.72 26.97 21.03
CA TYR A 41 -17.08 27.35 21.41
C TYR A 41 -17.05 27.98 22.79
N ARG A 42 -17.60 29.20 22.92
CA ARG A 42 -17.60 30.00 24.17
C ARG A 42 -16.20 30.13 24.81
N GLY A 43 -15.18 30.37 23.99
CA GLY A 43 -13.80 30.60 24.44
C GLY A 43 -13.03 29.32 24.84
N LEU A 44 -13.62 28.14 24.70
CA LEU A 44 -12.96 26.86 24.98
C LEU A 44 -12.82 26.03 23.70
N PRO A 45 -11.79 25.18 23.58
CA PRO A 45 -11.57 24.39 22.38
C PRO A 45 -12.64 23.31 22.19
N VAL A 46 -12.99 23.04 20.94
CA VAL A 46 -13.79 21.87 20.53
C VAL A 46 -12.82 20.74 20.19
N ILE A 47 -12.80 19.70 21.01
CA ILE A 47 -11.76 18.68 20.97
C ILE A 47 -12.24 17.31 20.51
N SER A 48 -13.56 17.08 20.44
CA SER A 48 -14.07 15.77 20.07
C SER A 48 -15.44 15.79 19.39
N ILE A 49 -15.73 14.73 18.65
CA ILE A 49 -17.07 14.40 18.17
C ILE A 49 -17.60 13.25 19.03
N SER A 50 -18.70 13.50 19.75
CA SER A 50 -19.28 12.54 20.69
C SER A 50 -19.82 11.29 20.02
N ALA A 51 -20.02 10.26 20.82
CA ALA A 51 -20.59 9.00 20.35
C ALA A 51 -21.99 9.25 19.76
N GLY A 52 -22.22 8.72 18.56
CA GLY A 52 -23.48 8.88 17.83
C GLY A 52 -23.86 10.31 17.41
N ALA A 53 -22.97 11.31 17.52
CA ALA A 53 -23.31 12.72 17.31
C ALA A 53 -24.04 13.01 15.98
N PHE A 54 -23.58 12.38 14.90
CA PHE A 54 -24.17 12.47 13.55
C PHE A 54 -24.75 11.14 13.08
N GLN A 55 -25.09 10.24 14.00
CA GLN A 55 -25.69 8.95 13.62
C GLN A 55 -27.00 9.17 12.84
N ASP A 56 -27.14 8.45 11.72
CA ASP A 56 -28.29 8.48 10.81
C ASP A 56 -28.55 9.84 10.11
N TYR A 57 -27.55 10.72 10.00
CA TYR A 57 -27.64 11.94 9.19
C TYR A 57 -27.52 11.60 7.70
N LYS A 58 -28.56 10.96 7.16
CA LYS A 58 -28.57 10.35 5.82
C LYS A 58 -28.32 11.35 4.68
N TYR A 59 -28.51 12.65 4.91
CA TYR A 59 -28.32 13.72 3.92
C TYR A 59 -26.97 14.43 4.03
N LEU A 60 -26.21 14.20 5.10
CA LEU A 60 -24.91 14.80 5.32
C LEU A 60 -23.95 14.32 4.23
N LYS A 61 -23.34 15.26 3.51
CA LYS A 61 -22.42 15.00 2.40
C LYS A 61 -21.00 15.40 2.75
N ASN A 62 -20.85 16.58 3.35
CA ASN A 62 -19.55 17.21 3.62
C ASN A 62 -19.42 17.56 5.11
N VAL A 63 -18.30 17.17 5.71
CA VAL A 63 -17.93 17.55 7.07
C VAL A 63 -16.52 18.10 7.08
N THR A 64 -16.31 19.23 7.74
CA THR A 64 -14.97 19.79 7.98
C THR A 64 -14.74 19.84 9.48
N LEU A 65 -13.73 19.11 9.95
CA LEU A 65 -13.28 19.13 11.34
C LEU A 65 -12.08 20.08 11.46
N PRO A 66 -12.03 20.93 12.49
CA PRO A 66 -10.88 21.78 12.76
C PRO A 66 -9.76 20.98 13.43
N ASP A 67 -8.52 21.48 13.34
CA ASP A 67 -7.33 20.84 13.89
C ASP A 67 -7.33 20.69 15.43
N SER A 68 -8.25 21.38 16.13
CA SER A 68 -8.46 21.22 17.57
C SER A 68 -9.11 19.88 17.93
N VAL A 69 -9.81 19.24 16.99
CA VAL A 69 -10.47 17.94 17.22
C VAL A 69 -9.42 16.84 17.28
N ILE A 70 -9.33 16.15 18.41
CA ILE A 70 -8.36 15.08 18.65
C ILE A 70 -9.01 13.70 18.68
N SER A 71 -10.34 13.60 18.78
CA SER A 71 -11.06 12.32 18.79
C SER A 71 -12.42 12.35 18.11
N ILE A 72 -12.74 11.25 17.43
CA ILE A 72 -14.07 10.90 16.93
C ILE A 72 -14.49 9.64 17.69
N LEU A 73 -15.57 9.70 18.46
CA LEU A 73 -16.01 8.59 19.29
C LEU A 73 -16.91 7.59 18.52
N ASP A 74 -17.34 6.55 19.22
CA ASP A 74 -18.08 5.41 18.66
C ASP A 74 -19.36 5.85 17.93
N ASP A 75 -19.63 5.20 16.79
CA ASP A 75 -20.83 5.44 15.97
C ASP A 75 -21.03 6.90 15.48
N ALA A 76 -20.05 7.81 15.66
CA ALA A 76 -20.21 9.25 15.45
C ALA A 76 -20.81 9.66 14.10
N PHE A 77 -20.44 8.99 13.01
CA PHE A 77 -20.99 9.19 11.66
C PHE A 77 -21.67 7.93 11.11
N LYS A 78 -22.09 7.01 11.98
CA LYS A 78 -22.75 5.78 11.56
C LYS A 78 -24.01 6.07 10.75
N ASN A 79 -24.21 5.30 9.68
CA ASN A 79 -25.32 5.44 8.75
C ASN A 79 -25.44 6.82 8.07
N CYS A 80 -24.37 7.62 8.03
CA CYS A 80 -24.29 8.81 7.18
C CYS A 80 -24.16 8.40 5.70
N THR A 81 -25.22 7.84 5.13
CA THR A 81 -25.15 7.15 3.83
C THR A 81 -24.79 8.04 2.64
N SER A 82 -24.97 9.36 2.75
CA SER A 82 -24.58 10.34 1.72
C SER A 82 -23.20 10.97 1.95
N LEU A 83 -22.54 10.70 3.09
CA LEU A 83 -21.24 11.29 3.42
C LEU A 83 -20.24 10.81 2.40
N ASN A 84 -19.69 11.74 1.62
CA ASN A 84 -18.72 11.46 0.57
C ASN A 84 -17.42 12.24 0.74
N ASN A 85 -17.43 13.32 1.53
CA ASN A 85 -16.26 14.12 1.83
C ASN A 85 -16.18 14.44 3.33
N ILE A 86 -15.05 14.11 3.95
CA ILE A 86 -14.75 14.50 5.31
C ILE A 86 -13.30 14.96 5.40
N HIS A 87 -13.10 16.19 5.87
CA HIS A 87 -11.78 16.71 6.19
C HIS A 87 -11.53 16.45 7.68
N LEU A 88 -10.59 15.55 7.97
CA LEU A 88 -10.19 15.22 9.33
C LEU A 88 -9.18 16.24 9.85
N SER A 89 -9.18 16.42 11.17
CA SER A 89 -8.13 17.16 11.88
C SER A 89 -6.77 16.51 11.69
N LYS A 90 -5.71 17.29 11.44
CA LYS A 90 -4.34 16.76 11.37
C LYS A 90 -3.80 16.22 12.70
N ASN A 91 -4.45 16.56 13.82
CA ASN A 91 -4.11 16.13 15.18
C ASN A 91 -5.00 15.00 15.69
N LEU A 92 -5.86 14.43 14.84
CA LEU A 92 -6.78 13.37 15.22
C LEU A 92 -5.99 12.12 15.65
N SER A 93 -6.19 11.69 16.89
CA SER A 93 -5.46 10.57 17.49
C SER A 93 -6.31 9.31 17.67
N PHE A 94 -7.64 9.47 17.71
CA PHE A 94 -8.57 8.39 18.05
C PHE A 94 -9.80 8.42 17.14
N ILE A 95 -10.13 7.27 16.56
CA ILE A 95 -11.41 7.01 15.90
C ILE A 95 -12.06 5.77 16.54
N GLY A 96 -13.25 5.96 17.09
CA GLY A 96 -14.02 4.94 17.80
C GLY A 96 -14.55 3.82 16.93
N ALA A 97 -15.13 2.81 17.57
CA ALA A 97 -15.76 1.69 16.91
C ALA A 97 -16.93 2.15 16.03
N MET A 98 -17.05 1.57 14.84
CA MET A 98 -18.16 1.82 13.90
C MET A 98 -18.37 3.31 13.51
N ALA A 99 -17.38 4.18 13.76
CA ALA A 99 -17.52 5.62 13.58
C ALA A 99 -17.98 6.03 12.18
N PHE A 100 -17.58 5.30 11.12
CA PHE A 100 -18.02 5.52 9.74
C PHE A 100 -18.81 4.33 9.18
N GLU A 101 -19.37 3.46 10.02
CA GLU A 101 -20.15 2.32 9.56
C GLU A 101 -21.29 2.78 8.65
N ASN A 102 -21.51 2.06 7.54
CA ASN A 102 -22.55 2.34 6.56
C ASN A 102 -22.46 3.73 5.89
N CYS A 103 -21.29 4.39 5.89
CA CYS A 103 -21.02 5.56 5.04
C CYS A 103 -20.88 5.12 3.57
N LYS A 104 -22.01 4.73 2.97
CA LYS A 104 -22.07 4.05 1.65
C LYS A 104 -21.58 4.90 0.49
N SER A 105 -21.56 6.23 0.64
CA SER A 105 -21.08 7.17 -0.39
C SER A 105 -19.62 7.58 -0.22
N LEU A 106 -18.96 7.17 0.86
CA LEU A 106 -17.55 7.52 1.13
C LEU A 106 -16.65 6.77 0.15
N GLU A 107 -16.01 7.50 -0.76
CA GLU A 107 -15.14 6.95 -1.79
C GLU A 107 -13.66 6.99 -1.39
N TYR A 108 -13.27 8.02 -0.66
CA TYR A 108 -11.92 8.27 -0.16
C TYR A 108 -11.99 8.89 1.24
N ILE A 109 -11.01 8.56 2.07
CA ILE A 109 -10.76 9.20 3.35
C ILE A 109 -9.26 9.22 3.58
N GLU A 110 -8.72 10.40 3.86
CA GLU A 110 -7.32 10.57 4.24
C GLU A 110 -7.22 10.46 5.75
N LEU A 111 -6.54 9.42 6.24
CA LEU A 111 -6.30 9.23 7.66
C LEU A 111 -5.00 9.93 8.05
N PRO A 112 -5.02 10.91 8.98
CA PRO A 112 -3.80 11.59 9.42
C PRO A 112 -2.86 10.64 10.17
N ASP A 113 -1.55 10.85 10.01
CA ASP A 113 -0.51 10.03 10.63
C ASP A 113 -0.51 10.06 12.16
N SER A 114 -1.15 11.07 12.77
CA SER A 114 -1.33 11.21 14.22
C SER A 114 -2.25 10.15 14.83
N ILE A 115 -3.01 9.39 14.03
CA ILE A 115 -3.95 8.39 14.55
C ILE A 115 -3.17 7.26 15.22
N LEU A 116 -3.48 7.04 16.50
CA LEU A 116 -2.95 5.97 17.33
C LEU A 116 -3.93 4.81 17.49
N PHE A 117 -5.23 5.08 17.36
CA PHE A 117 -6.28 4.09 17.56
C PHE A 117 -7.39 4.18 16.51
N LEU A 118 -7.67 3.04 15.90
CA LEU A 118 -8.84 2.79 15.06
C LEU A 118 -9.67 1.68 15.71
N GLY A 119 -10.93 1.98 16.01
CA GLY A 119 -11.86 1.03 16.61
C GLY A 119 -12.25 -0.10 15.67
N LYS A 120 -13.01 -1.07 16.21
CA LYS A 120 -13.58 -2.15 15.40
C LYS A 120 -14.56 -1.59 14.39
N ASN A 121 -14.56 -2.14 13.18
CA ASN A 121 -15.55 -1.91 12.14
C ASN A 121 -15.69 -0.42 11.72
N VAL A 122 -14.65 0.39 11.88
CA VAL A 122 -14.68 1.84 11.57
C VAL A 122 -15.28 2.10 10.19
N PHE A 123 -14.93 1.32 9.17
CA PHE A 123 -15.42 1.47 7.79
C PHE A 123 -16.35 0.32 7.37
N HIS A 124 -17.03 -0.32 8.31
CA HIS A 124 -17.90 -1.45 7.99
C HIS A 124 -18.97 -1.04 6.96
N ASN A 125 -19.08 -1.81 5.87
CA ASN A 125 -20.04 -1.59 4.79
C ASN A 125 -19.94 -0.20 4.12
N CYS A 126 -18.78 0.44 4.12
CA CYS A 126 -18.44 1.58 3.26
C CYS A 126 -18.27 1.11 1.81
N ARG A 127 -19.38 0.78 1.15
CA ARG A 127 -19.40 0.05 -0.12
C ARG A 127 -18.66 0.73 -1.28
N LYS A 128 -18.50 2.04 -1.22
CA LYS A 128 -17.81 2.82 -2.25
C LYS A 128 -16.36 3.15 -1.93
N LEU A 129 -15.85 2.82 -0.74
CA LEU A 129 -14.48 3.15 -0.34
C LEU A 129 -13.50 2.41 -1.26
N ARG A 130 -12.71 3.16 -2.03
CA ARG A 130 -11.81 2.61 -3.06
C ARG A 130 -10.38 2.42 -2.56
N ARG A 131 -9.92 3.32 -1.70
CA ARG A 131 -8.54 3.34 -1.21
C ARG A 131 -8.54 3.59 0.29
N LEU A 132 -7.63 2.93 0.99
CA LEU A 132 -7.38 3.16 2.40
C LEU A 132 -5.86 3.10 2.66
N ALA A 133 -5.29 4.19 3.16
CA ALA A 133 -3.94 4.22 3.68
C ALA A 133 -4.00 4.14 5.21
N LEU A 134 -3.28 3.20 5.81
CA LEU A 134 -3.22 3.05 7.26
C LEU A 134 -2.14 3.99 7.83
N PRO A 135 -2.47 4.78 8.89
CA PRO A 135 -1.53 5.69 9.54
C PRO A 135 -0.30 4.98 10.10
N LEU A 136 0.87 5.61 9.97
CA LEU A 136 2.14 5.02 10.42
C LEU A 136 2.12 4.71 11.93
N ALA A 137 1.67 5.66 12.76
CA ALA A 137 1.66 5.51 14.21
C ALA A 137 0.68 4.42 14.68
N PHE A 138 -0.50 4.30 14.04
CA PHE A 138 -1.42 3.20 14.26
C PHE A 138 -0.77 1.86 13.95
N CYS A 139 -0.11 1.75 12.79
CA CYS A 139 0.59 0.52 12.42
C CYS A 139 1.68 0.18 13.44
N GLN A 140 2.41 1.15 14.00
CA GLN A 140 3.52 0.87 14.92
C GLN A 140 3.01 0.13 16.15
N ARG A 141 1.84 0.53 16.64
CA ARG A 141 1.14 -0.11 17.76
C ARG A 141 0.59 -1.50 17.42
N LEU A 142 0.45 -1.85 16.13
CA LEU A 142 0.10 -3.22 15.73
C LEU A 142 1.25 -4.21 15.96
N LYS A 143 2.51 -3.76 16.03
CA LYS A 143 3.65 -4.64 16.32
C LYS A 143 3.53 -5.28 17.70
N ASP A 144 2.97 -4.53 18.66
CA ASP A 144 2.87 -4.94 20.06
C ASP A 144 1.62 -5.79 20.33
N ARG A 145 0.70 -5.90 19.36
CA ARG A 145 -0.56 -6.63 19.51
C ARG A 145 -0.48 -8.02 18.91
N GLU A 146 -0.93 -9.01 19.67
CA GLU A 146 -1.16 -10.33 19.11
C GLU A 146 -2.23 -10.28 18.01
N ALA A 147 -2.17 -11.23 17.07
CA ALA A 147 -3.13 -11.32 15.98
C ALA A 147 -4.60 -11.40 16.46
N LYS A 148 -4.86 -11.83 17.71
CA LYS A 148 -6.21 -11.94 18.29
C LYS A 148 -6.84 -10.57 18.60
N ASP A 149 -6.04 -9.54 18.86
CA ASP A 149 -6.52 -8.20 19.23
C ASP A 149 -6.66 -7.24 18.04
N ILE A 150 -6.33 -7.72 16.84
CA ILE A 150 -6.46 -6.96 15.60
C ILE A 150 -7.92 -7.03 15.15
N LEU A 151 -8.63 -5.93 15.39
CA LEU A 151 -10.05 -5.80 15.03
C LEU A 151 -10.19 -5.44 13.55
N PRO A 152 -11.20 -5.98 12.84
CA PRO A 152 -11.40 -5.66 11.44
C PRO A 152 -11.83 -4.20 11.26
N LEU A 153 -11.32 -3.54 10.22
CA LEU A 153 -11.64 -2.14 9.91
C LEU A 153 -12.65 -2.01 8.76
N THR A 154 -12.49 -2.80 7.70
CA THR A 154 -13.21 -2.64 6.44
C THR A 154 -14.16 -3.78 6.02
N PRO A 155 -14.77 -4.61 6.90
CA PRO A 155 -15.68 -5.63 6.41
C PRO A 155 -16.82 -5.06 5.57
N GLY A 156 -17.01 -5.61 4.37
CA GLY A 156 -18.07 -5.15 3.45
C GLY A 156 -17.70 -3.97 2.55
N CYS A 157 -16.45 -3.50 2.55
CA CYS A 157 -15.93 -2.53 1.57
C CYS A 157 -15.71 -3.19 0.19
N ARG A 158 -16.80 -3.43 -0.54
CA ARG A 158 -16.80 -4.21 -1.79
C ARG A 158 -16.07 -3.55 -2.97
N LYS A 159 -15.88 -2.23 -2.94
CA LYS A 159 -15.12 -1.47 -3.95
C LYS A 159 -13.68 -1.15 -3.54
N LEU A 160 -13.19 -1.70 -2.42
CA LEU A 160 -11.83 -1.44 -1.98
C LEU A 160 -10.86 -2.05 -3.00
N GLU A 161 -10.19 -1.20 -3.76
CA GLU A 161 -9.28 -1.55 -4.84
C GLU A 161 -7.83 -1.56 -4.37
N MET A 162 -7.49 -0.68 -3.42
CA MET A 162 -6.13 -0.46 -2.94
C MET A 162 -6.08 -0.29 -1.43
N ILE A 163 -5.07 -0.92 -0.82
CA ILE A 163 -4.72 -0.69 0.58
C ILE A 163 -3.24 -0.37 0.66
N SER A 164 -2.91 0.64 1.46
CA SER A 164 -1.55 1.08 1.71
C SER A 164 -1.19 0.90 3.18
N LEU A 165 -0.03 0.30 3.44
CA LEU A 165 0.48 0.08 4.80
C LEU A 165 2.00 0.01 4.80
N PRO A 166 2.65 0.28 5.94
CA PRO A 166 4.07 0.03 6.09
C PRO A 166 4.41 -1.45 5.85
N CYS A 167 5.57 -1.73 5.23
CA CYS A 167 5.90 -3.09 4.77
C CYS A 167 6.00 -4.11 5.92
N TRP A 168 6.36 -3.64 7.12
CA TRP A 168 6.68 -4.48 8.27
C TRP A 168 5.42 -4.94 9.00
N VAL A 169 4.26 -4.43 8.61
CA VAL A 169 2.97 -4.94 9.07
C VAL A 169 2.76 -6.31 8.43
N SER A 170 2.52 -7.33 9.26
CA SER A 170 2.38 -8.70 8.77
C SER A 170 1.18 -8.86 7.83
N LEU A 171 1.31 -9.72 6.81
CA LEU A 171 0.20 -10.05 5.91
C LEU A 171 -1.00 -10.68 6.65
N SER A 172 -0.75 -11.33 7.79
CA SER A 172 -1.80 -11.83 8.69
C SER A 172 -2.59 -10.69 9.32
N SER A 173 -1.91 -9.65 9.81
CA SER A 173 -2.53 -8.43 10.34
C SER A 173 -3.36 -7.74 9.26
N LEU A 174 -2.81 -7.60 8.05
CA LEU A 174 -3.53 -7.04 6.91
C LEU A 174 -4.82 -7.81 6.60
N TYR A 175 -4.74 -9.14 6.54
CA TYR A 175 -5.92 -9.99 6.33
C TYR A 175 -7.00 -9.75 7.39
N LEU A 176 -6.62 -9.65 8.67
CA LEU A 176 -7.55 -9.43 9.78
C LEU A 176 -8.18 -8.04 9.75
N LEU A 177 -7.45 -7.00 9.35
CA LEU A 177 -7.98 -5.65 9.18
C LEU A 177 -9.02 -5.58 8.05
N CYS A 178 -8.83 -6.36 6.99
CA CYS A 178 -9.59 -6.21 5.75
C CYS A 178 -10.81 -7.12 5.63
N GLN A 179 -10.82 -8.24 6.37
CA GLN A 179 -11.84 -9.31 6.38
C GLN A 179 -13.01 -9.13 5.39
N LYS A 180 -13.08 -10.00 4.36
CA LYS A 180 -14.06 -9.97 3.25
C LYS A 180 -13.82 -8.90 2.19
N SER A 181 -12.97 -7.90 2.42
CA SER A 181 -12.46 -7.04 1.35
C SER A 181 -11.40 -7.78 0.53
N LYS A 182 -11.44 -7.61 -0.80
CA LYS A 182 -10.54 -8.26 -1.77
C LYS A 182 -9.88 -7.21 -2.67
N PRO A 183 -8.99 -6.36 -2.12
CA PRO A 183 -8.29 -5.37 -2.92
C PRO A 183 -7.46 -6.05 -4.01
N LYS A 184 -7.31 -5.38 -5.15
CA LYS A 184 -6.44 -5.85 -6.23
C LYS A 184 -5.04 -5.28 -6.13
N THR A 185 -4.89 -4.15 -5.45
CA THR A 185 -3.62 -3.45 -5.30
C THR A 185 -3.21 -3.40 -3.84
N LEU A 186 -1.96 -3.79 -3.58
CA LEU A 186 -1.30 -3.61 -2.29
C LEU A 186 -0.16 -2.62 -2.47
N GLN A 187 -0.19 -1.53 -1.69
CA GLN A 187 0.92 -0.60 -1.61
C GLN A 187 1.65 -0.80 -0.30
N LEU A 188 2.96 -1.05 -0.37
CA LEU A 188 3.83 -1.20 0.77
C LEU A 188 4.74 0.02 0.87
N ILE A 189 4.63 0.70 2.00
CA ILE A 189 5.36 1.92 2.32
C ILE A 189 6.57 1.55 3.18
N ASP A 190 7.72 2.17 2.92
CA ASP A 190 8.96 2.06 3.70
C ASP A 190 9.34 0.62 4.03
N LEU A 191 10.12 0.02 3.12
CA LEU A 191 10.58 -1.35 3.24
C LEU A 191 11.67 -1.48 4.33
N TYR A 192 11.27 -1.75 5.57
CA TYR A 192 12.16 -2.16 6.64
C TYR A 192 12.41 -3.68 6.58
N LEU A 193 13.65 -4.07 6.84
CA LEU A 193 14.14 -5.46 6.88
C LEU A 193 13.20 -6.37 7.69
N ILE A 194 12.53 -7.31 7.02
CA ILE A 194 11.75 -8.36 7.69
C ILE A 194 12.57 -9.64 7.72
N HIS A 195 13.21 -9.94 8.84
CA HIS A 195 14.09 -11.11 8.96
C HIS A 195 13.38 -12.47 9.12
N LYS A 196 12.07 -12.58 8.86
CA LYS A 196 11.34 -13.86 9.03
C LYS A 196 10.45 -14.19 7.84
N LYS A 197 10.66 -15.37 7.24
CA LYS A 197 9.73 -15.96 6.28
C LYS A 197 8.38 -16.19 6.98
N PRO A 198 7.27 -15.57 6.55
CA PRO A 198 6.00 -15.76 7.23
C PRO A 198 5.42 -17.13 6.89
N VAL A 199 5.07 -17.91 7.92
CA VAL A 199 4.18 -19.07 7.75
C VAL A 199 2.76 -18.53 7.57
N LEU A 200 2.23 -18.62 6.35
CA LEU A 200 0.93 -18.05 6.01
C LEU A 200 -0.19 -19.09 6.18
N SER A 201 -1.23 -18.72 6.92
CA SER A 201 -2.45 -19.53 7.02
C SER A 201 -3.20 -19.60 5.68
N LEU A 202 -4.03 -20.62 5.48
CA LEU A 202 -4.82 -20.80 4.26
C LEU A 202 -5.69 -19.56 3.94
N LYS A 203 -6.27 -18.94 4.97
CA LYS A 203 -7.09 -17.73 4.83
C LYS A 203 -6.29 -16.53 4.31
N VAL A 204 -5.04 -16.38 4.78
CA VAL A 204 -4.14 -15.34 4.28
C VAL A 204 -3.76 -15.62 2.83
N LYS A 205 -3.43 -16.88 2.47
CA LYS A 205 -3.19 -17.26 1.07
C LYS A 205 -4.37 -16.94 0.15
N GLN A 206 -5.61 -17.23 0.58
CA GLN A 206 -6.81 -16.86 -0.16
C GLN A 206 -6.96 -15.34 -0.33
N PHE A 207 -6.65 -14.56 0.70
CA PHE A 207 -6.63 -13.10 0.59
C PHE A 207 -5.57 -12.61 -0.40
N LEU A 208 -4.33 -13.12 -0.33
CA LEU A 208 -3.24 -12.74 -1.23
C LEU A 208 -3.53 -13.11 -2.69
N SER A 209 -4.38 -14.11 -2.94
CA SER A 209 -4.85 -14.44 -4.30
C SER A 209 -5.70 -13.35 -4.97
N SER A 210 -6.16 -12.35 -4.22
CA SER A 210 -6.86 -11.19 -4.78
C SER A 210 -5.90 -10.10 -5.28
N ILE A 211 -4.65 -10.08 -4.81
CA ILE A 211 -3.66 -9.07 -5.18
C ILE A 211 -3.13 -9.37 -6.59
N GLU A 212 -3.31 -8.41 -7.49
CA GLU A 212 -2.82 -8.42 -8.88
C GLU A 212 -1.72 -7.38 -9.11
N THR A 213 -1.65 -6.33 -8.29
CA THR A 213 -0.67 -5.25 -8.40
C THR A 213 0.00 -5.02 -7.05
N LEU A 214 1.33 -4.98 -7.05
CA LEU A 214 2.14 -4.63 -5.88
C LEU A 214 2.91 -3.35 -6.16
N ILE A 215 2.81 -2.39 -5.25
CA ILE A 215 3.47 -1.09 -5.36
C ILE A 215 4.36 -0.91 -4.15
N PHE A 216 5.64 -0.61 -4.37
CA PHE A 216 6.54 -0.20 -3.31
C PHE A 216 6.79 1.30 -3.39
N THR A 217 6.64 1.98 -2.25
CA THR A 217 6.93 3.41 -2.11
C THR A 217 7.84 3.64 -0.93
N THR A 218 8.79 4.57 -1.08
CA THR A 218 9.74 4.96 -0.02
C THR A 218 9.50 6.41 0.34
N THR A 219 9.30 6.70 1.61
CA THR A 219 9.39 8.04 2.20
C THR A 219 10.78 8.29 2.78
N SER A 220 11.49 7.22 3.16
CA SER A 220 12.88 7.32 3.63
C SER A 220 13.88 7.40 2.47
N GLN A 221 14.99 8.11 2.70
CA GLN A 221 16.13 8.17 1.78
C GLN A 221 17.02 6.92 1.87
N THR A 222 16.77 6.01 2.81
CA THR A 222 17.61 4.83 3.02
C THR A 222 17.46 3.85 1.87
N PRO A 223 18.57 3.40 1.25
CA PRO A 223 18.54 2.40 0.20
C PRO A 223 17.82 1.14 0.68
N LEU A 224 16.95 0.65 -0.19
CA LEU A 224 16.05 -0.42 0.16
C LEU A 224 16.70 -1.79 -0.07
N ASP A 225 16.53 -2.73 0.86
CA ASP A 225 16.98 -4.11 0.69
C ASP A 225 15.79 -5.07 0.50
N MET A 226 15.69 -5.66 -0.69
CA MET A 226 14.66 -6.63 -1.07
C MET A 226 14.94 -8.06 -0.53
N ASN A 227 16.08 -8.29 0.14
CA ASN A 227 16.49 -9.61 0.65
C ASN A 227 15.43 -10.31 1.50
N SER A 228 14.55 -9.54 2.17
CA SER A 228 13.48 -10.08 3.01
C SER A 228 12.14 -10.36 2.31
N PHE A 229 11.90 -9.84 1.11
CA PHE A 229 10.55 -9.83 0.54
C PHE A 229 10.33 -10.99 -0.44
N ILE A 230 9.63 -12.02 0.02
CA ILE A 230 9.28 -13.17 -0.80
C ILE A 230 8.03 -12.85 -1.63
N LEU A 231 8.20 -12.61 -2.93
CA LEU A 231 7.10 -12.26 -3.84
C LEU A 231 6.24 -13.46 -4.28
N ASN A 232 6.75 -14.69 -4.15
CA ASN A 232 6.02 -15.89 -4.56
C ASN A 232 4.73 -16.17 -3.75
N VAL A 233 4.49 -15.41 -2.67
CA VAL A 233 3.26 -15.48 -1.87
C VAL A 233 2.05 -14.83 -2.55
N PHE A 234 2.24 -14.14 -3.68
CA PHE A 234 1.20 -13.46 -4.45
C PHE A 234 0.91 -14.22 -5.77
N PRO A 235 0.03 -15.23 -5.75
CA PRO A 235 -0.10 -16.18 -6.86
C PRO A 235 -0.74 -15.61 -8.12
N LYS A 236 -1.35 -14.42 -8.08
CA LYS A 236 -2.00 -13.75 -9.23
C LYS A 236 -1.35 -12.42 -9.60
N LEU A 237 -0.12 -12.18 -9.14
CA LEU A 237 0.58 -10.92 -9.34
C LEU A 237 0.90 -10.70 -10.83
N LYS A 238 0.37 -9.62 -11.40
CA LYS A 238 0.49 -9.23 -12.81
C LYS A 238 1.41 -8.03 -13.01
N SER A 239 1.52 -7.17 -12.00
CA SER A 239 2.26 -5.91 -12.07
C SER A 239 3.00 -5.63 -10.77
N ILE A 240 4.24 -5.16 -10.88
CA ILE A 240 5.08 -4.80 -9.74
C ILE A 240 5.72 -3.44 -10.04
N LEU A 241 5.56 -2.47 -9.15
CA LEU A 241 6.33 -1.23 -9.17
C LEU A 241 7.40 -1.31 -8.07
N LEU A 242 8.65 -1.51 -8.48
CA LEU A 242 9.79 -1.58 -7.58
C LEU A 242 10.16 -0.19 -7.03
N PRO A 243 10.77 -0.11 -5.83
CA PRO A 243 11.19 1.16 -5.23
C PRO A 243 12.18 1.92 -6.12
N SER A 244 11.97 3.23 -6.30
CA SER A 244 12.84 4.07 -7.14
C SER A 244 14.23 4.31 -6.57
N SER A 245 14.48 3.98 -5.30
CA SER A 245 15.77 4.06 -4.61
C SER A 245 16.53 2.72 -4.57
N LEU A 246 16.00 1.67 -5.17
CA LEU A 246 16.59 0.34 -5.14
C LEU A 246 17.94 0.32 -5.86
N ILE A 247 19.01 -0.08 -5.17
CA ILE A 247 20.36 -0.14 -5.75
C ILE A 247 20.70 -1.55 -6.24
N THR A 248 20.28 -2.57 -5.49
CA THR A 248 20.56 -3.98 -5.79
C THR A 248 19.26 -4.77 -5.82
N ILE A 249 19.10 -5.64 -6.83
CA ILE A 249 18.05 -6.66 -6.83
C ILE A 249 18.70 -7.97 -6.38
N PRO A 250 18.30 -8.50 -5.22
CA PRO A 250 18.98 -9.64 -4.65
C PRO A 250 18.60 -10.97 -5.27
N SER A 251 19.38 -12.01 -4.97
CA SER A 251 19.12 -13.37 -5.43
C SER A 251 17.71 -13.82 -5.06
N PHE A 252 17.01 -14.44 -6.00
CA PHE A 252 15.64 -14.95 -5.85
C PHE A 252 14.55 -13.93 -5.49
N ALA A 253 14.85 -12.62 -5.53
CA ALA A 253 13.92 -11.56 -5.12
C ALA A 253 12.57 -11.64 -5.82
N ILE A 254 12.57 -11.88 -7.14
CA ILE A 254 11.37 -11.97 -7.98
C ILE A 254 11.35 -13.36 -8.62
N SER A 255 10.85 -14.34 -7.86
CA SER A 255 10.83 -15.74 -8.27
C SER A 255 9.42 -16.31 -8.32
N ASN A 256 9.19 -17.25 -9.25
CA ASN A 256 7.97 -18.06 -9.39
C ASN A 256 6.69 -17.21 -9.50
N ILE A 257 6.67 -16.22 -10.41
CA ILE A 257 5.52 -15.35 -10.64
C ILE A 257 4.97 -15.59 -12.04
N ASP A 258 4.01 -16.50 -12.15
CA ASP A 258 3.52 -16.99 -13.44
C ASP A 258 2.60 -16.02 -14.20
N HIS A 259 2.16 -14.91 -13.61
CA HIS A 259 1.27 -13.95 -14.28
C HIS A 259 1.92 -12.61 -14.64
N LEU A 260 3.20 -12.43 -14.30
CA LEU A 260 3.95 -11.21 -14.57
C LEU A 260 4.40 -11.18 -16.02
N LYS A 261 3.86 -10.27 -16.83
CA LYS A 261 4.15 -10.17 -18.27
C LYS A 261 5.23 -9.15 -18.63
N LYS A 262 5.33 -8.08 -17.85
CA LYS A 262 6.30 -7.00 -18.06
C LYS A 262 6.94 -6.64 -16.73
N LEU A 263 8.24 -6.36 -16.76
CA LEU A 263 8.98 -5.87 -15.60
C LEU A 263 9.83 -4.67 -15.98
N VAL A 264 9.77 -3.61 -15.18
CA VAL A 264 10.59 -2.41 -15.34
C VAL A 264 11.49 -2.30 -14.12
N ILE A 265 12.79 -2.33 -14.36
CA ILE A 265 13.80 -2.20 -13.32
C ILE A 265 14.08 -0.70 -13.08
N PRO A 266 14.05 -0.22 -11.82
CA PRO A 266 14.25 1.19 -11.51
C PRO A 266 15.59 1.74 -11.98
N LYS A 267 15.60 3.02 -12.37
CA LYS A 267 16.79 3.76 -12.87
C LYS A 267 17.98 3.85 -11.89
N SER A 268 17.78 3.49 -10.62
CA SER A 268 18.80 3.53 -9.57
C SER A 268 19.57 2.22 -9.45
N VAL A 269 19.06 1.13 -10.04
CA VAL A 269 19.61 -0.21 -9.85
C VAL A 269 20.96 -0.31 -10.55
N LYS A 270 21.98 -0.66 -9.78
CA LYS A 270 23.36 -0.89 -10.25
C LYS A 270 23.69 -2.37 -10.39
N THR A 271 23.06 -3.23 -9.58
CA THR A 271 23.39 -4.66 -9.53
C THR A 271 22.14 -5.52 -9.54
N ILE A 272 22.15 -6.56 -10.37
CA ILE A 272 21.21 -7.67 -10.33
C ILE A 272 21.99 -8.93 -9.93
N GLN A 273 21.60 -9.56 -8.82
CA GLN A 273 22.29 -10.73 -8.28
C GLN A 273 21.84 -12.05 -8.95
N SER A 274 22.59 -13.12 -8.69
CA SER A 274 22.35 -14.43 -9.28
C SER A 274 20.93 -14.92 -9.01
N ARG A 275 20.24 -15.41 -10.05
CA ARG A 275 18.84 -15.89 -9.98
C ARG A 275 17.85 -14.88 -9.40
N ALA A 276 18.11 -13.57 -9.49
CA ALA A 276 17.18 -12.52 -9.06
C ALA A 276 15.78 -12.67 -9.69
N PHE A 277 15.71 -13.11 -10.94
CA PHE A 277 14.49 -13.39 -11.71
C PHE A 277 14.44 -14.86 -12.10
N HIS A 278 13.84 -15.69 -11.24
CA HIS A 278 13.88 -17.14 -11.36
C HIS A 278 12.49 -17.71 -11.66
N TYR A 279 12.35 -18.55 -12.70
CA TYR A 279 11.07 -19.12 -13.15
C TYR A 279 9.97 -18.08 -13.38
N LEU A 280 10.25 -17.04 -14.18
CA LEU A 280 9.23 -16.11 -14.64
C LEU A 280 8.68 -16.56 -16.00
N LYS A 281 7.93 -17.66 -16.00
CA LYS A 281 7.53 -18.42 -17.20
C LYS A 281 6.69 -17.65 -18.23
N ASN A 282 6.03 -16.57 -17.81
CA ASN A 282 5.19 -15.74 -18.70
C ASN A 282 5.69 -14.29 -18.82
N LEU A 283 6.92 -14.01 -18.39
CA LEU A 283 7.53 -12.70 -18.58
C LEU A 283 7.89 -12.52 -20.05
N HIS A 284 7.25 -11.58 -20.74
CA HIS A 284 7.48 -11.30 -22.16
C HIS A 284 8.45 -10.15 -22.40
N ALA A 285 8.46 -9.16 -21.50
CA ALA A 285 9.23 -7.94 -21.67
C ALA A 285 9.93 -7.52 -20.37
N ILE A 286 11.20 -7.17 -20.47
CA ILE A 286 11.93 -6.53 -19.37
C ILE A 286 12.65 -5.27 -19.84
N GLN A 287 12.61 -4.24 -19.00
CA GLN A 287 13.33 -2.99 -19.18
C GLN A 287 14.38 -2.83 -18.09
N LEU A 288 15.64 -2.72 -18.50
CA LEU A 288 16.83 -2.55 -17.68
C LEU A 288 17.29 -1.08 -17.70
N PRO A 289 17.82 -0.56 -16.59
CA PRO A 289 18.25 0.83 -16.51
C PRO A 289 19.68 1.00 -17.03
N HIS A 290 20.00 2.19 -17.53
CA HIS A 290 21.38 2.53 -17.95
C HIS A 290 22.38 2.52 -16.78
N SER A 291 21.91 2.71 -15.54
CA SER A 291 22.73 2.71 -14.32
C SER A 291 23.34 1.36 -13.95
N LEU A 292 22.95 0.28 -14.65
CA LEU A 292 23.34 -1.08 -14.35
C LEU A 292 24.82 -1.30 -14.67
N THR A 293 25.60 -1.80 -13.69
CA THR A 293 27.04 -2.07 -13.85
C THR A 293 27.40 -3.54 -13.69
N ARG A 294 26.50 -4.34 -13.09
CA ARG A 294 26.71 -5.78 -12.87
C ARG A 294 25.41 -6.56 -12.99
N ILE A 295 25.45 -7.65 -13.75
CA ILE A 295 24.41 -8.69 -13.76
C ILE A 295 25.10 -10.03 -13.49
N GLU A 296 24.75 -10.67 -12.37
CA GLU A 296 25.36 -11.94 -11.99
C GLU A 296 24.76 -13.13 -12.76
N ASP A 297 25.45 -14.26 -12.66
CA ASP A 297 25.17 -15.47 -13.43
C ASP A 297 23.74 -15.98 -13.17
N GLU A 298 23.07 -16.45 -14.23
CA GLU A 298 21.71 -17.02 -14.16
C GLU A 298 20.64 -16.04 -13.61
N ALA A 299 20.86 -14.72 -13.69
CA ALA A 299 19.90 -13.71 -13.24
C ALA A 299 18.48 -13.92 -13.79
N PHE A 300 18.33 -14.45 -15.02
CA PHE A 300 17.07 -14.74 -15.71
C PHE A 300 16.79 -16.25 -15.93
N TYR A 301 17.22 -17.09 -14.99
CA TYR A 301 17.05 -18.55 -15.08
C TYR A 301 15.59 -18.97 -15.31
N HIS A 302 15.35 -19.85 -16.30
CA HIS A 302 14.01 -20.27 -16.76
C HIS A 302 13.02 -19.13 -17.05
N CYS A 303 13.50 -18.03 -17.64
CA CYS A 303 12.68 -16.94 -18.17
C CYS A 303 12.49 -17.07 -19.69
N GLU A 304 12.06 -18.24 -20.14
CA GLU A 304 12.09 -18.66 -21.56
C GLU A 304 11.16 -17.86 -22.47
N GLU A 305 10.11 -17.21 -21.94
CA GLU A 305 9.17 -16.43 -22.76
C GLU A 305 9.57 -14.96 -22.95
N VAL A 306 10.73 -14.54 -22.44
CA VAL A 306 11.23 -13.16 -22.59
C VAL A 306 11.63 -12.92 -24.05
N LYS A 307 10.83 -12.10 -24.74
CA LYS A 307 10.96 -11.75 -26.16
C LYS A 307 11.53 -10.35 -26.36
N ILE A 308 11.30 -9.46 -25.40
CA ILE A 308 11.70 -8.06 -25.49
C ILE A 308 12.59 -7.74 -24.28
N VAL A 309 13.84 -7.37 -24.55
CA VAL A 309 14.75 -6.81 -23.56
C VAL A 309 15.13 -5.41 -24.02
N ILE A 310 14.79 -4.41 -23.22
CA ILE A 310 15.15 -3.01 -23.46
C ILE A 310 16.20 -2.64 -22.42
N TYR A 311 17.33 -2.07 -22.85
CA TYR A 311 18.32 -1.44 -22.00
C TYR A 311 18.31 0.06 -22.29
N ASN A 312 18.08 0.88 -21.26
CA ASN A 312 17.95 2.32 -21.42
C ASN A 312 19.29 3.07 -21.61
N GLY A 313 20.38 2.36 -21.90
CA GLY A 313 21.71 2.91 -22.18
C GLY A 313 22.21 2.54 -23.58
N THR A 314 23.48 2.82 -23.85
CA THR A 314 24.12 2.52 -25.14
C THR A 314 24.63 1.07 -25.22
N LYS A 315 24.93 0.59 -26.44
CA LYS A 315 25.57 -0.72 -26.65
C LYS A 315 26.93 -0.81 -25.96
N GLU A 316 27.69 0.30 -25.94
CA GLU A 316 29.00 0.37 -25.28
C GLU A 316 28.86 0.19 -23.77
N GLU A 317 27.96 0.95 -23.14
CA GLU A 317 27.65 0.81 -21.71
C GLU A 317 27.23 -0.63 -21.36
N LEU A 318 26.36 -1.23 -22.19
CA LEU A 318 25.92 -2.61 -22.02
C LEU A 318 27.07 -3.63 -22.14
N SER A 319 28.03 -3.38 -23.03
CA SER A 319 29.20 -4.26 -23.22
C SER A 319 30.16 -4.26 -22.03
N HIS A 320 30.16 -3.17 -21.23
CA HIS A 320 30.96 -3.02 -20.02
C HIS A 320 30.29 -3.56 -18.75
N ILE A 321 29.00 -3.93 -18.83
CA ILE A 321 28.34 -4.60 -17.71
C ILE A 321 29.02 -5.93 -17.47
N SER A 322 29.53 -6.12 -16.26
CA SER A 322 30.23 -7.34 -15.87
C SER A 322 29.29 -8.56 -15.87
N LYS A 323 29.78 -9.70 -16.43
CA LYS A 323 29.14 -11.03 -16.51
C LYS A 323 27.80 -11.16 -17.31
N PRO A 324 27.65 -10.62 -18.53
CA PRO A 324 26.36 -10.67 -19.23
C PRO A 324 26.04 -12.05 -19.85
N LYS A 325 27.06 -12.87 -20.14
CA LYS A 325 26.91 -14.08 -20.98
C LYS A 325 26.05 -15.18 -20.35
N LEU A 326 26.15 -15.41 -19.03
CA LEU A 326 25.34 -16.41 -18.32
C LEU A 326 24.00 -15.86 -17.81
N ALA A 327 23.89 -14.53 -17.67
CA ALA A 327 22.67 -13.90 -17.16
C ALA A 327 21.47 -14.11 -18.08
N PHE A 328 21.67 -14.10 -19.40
CA PHE A 328 20.63 -14.16 -20.43
C PHE A 328 20.60 -15.49 -21.19
N MET A 329 21.17 -16.56 -20.63
CA MET A 329 21.32 -17.83 -21.36
C MET A 329 19.97 -18.45 -21.74
N ASP A 330 18.98 -18.35 -20.84
CA ASP A 330 17.68 -19.02 -20.94
C ASP A 330 16.59 -18.15 -21.58
N ILE A 331 16.85 -16.87 -21.88
CA ILE A 331 15.86 -16.02 -22.54
C ILE A 331 15.81 -16.31 -24.04
N ARG A 332 14.63 -16.15 -24.65
CA ARG A 332 14.38 -16.51 -26.04
C ARG A 332 14.93 -15.52 -27.07
N THR A 333 15.02 -14.23 -26.73
CA THR A 333 15.62 -13.25 -27.64
C THR A 333 17.14 -13.34 -27.66
N ASN A 334 17.73 -13.10 -28.84
CA ASN A 334 19.18 -13.00 -29.03
C ASN A 334 19.67 -11.55 -29.16
N SER A 335 18.77 -10.57 -29.01
CA SER A 335 19.08 -9.15 -29.13
C SER A 335 18.45 -8.33 -28.00
N ILE A 336 19.19 -7.32 -27.54
CA ILE A 336 18.77 -6.31 -26.57
C ILE A 336 18.64 -4.98 -27.30
N MET A 337 17.49 -4.32 -27.15
CA MET A 337 17.26 -2.99 -27.70
C MET A 337 17.93 -1.94 -26.80
N CYS A 338 18.89 -1.20 -27.33
CA CYS A 338 19.59 -0.09 -26.69
C CYS A 338 19.16 1.24 -27.35
N VAL A 339 19.58 2.38 -26.80
CA VAL A 339 19.23 3.70 -27.36
C VAL A 339 19.88 3.97 -28.71
N ASP A 340 21.00 3.30 -29.01
CA ASP A 340 21.85 3.41 -30.20
C ASP A 340 21.79 2.15 -31.09
N GLY A 341 20.71 1.37 -30.98
CA GLY A 341 20.41 0.21 -31.83
C GLY A 341 20.33 -1.11 -31.06
N TYR A 342 20.59 -2.23 -31.74
CA TYR A 342 20.49 -3.57 -31.14
C TYR A 342 21.87 -4.10 -30.73
N TYR A 343 21.96 -4.60 -29.49
CA TYR A 343 23.09 -5.38 -28.99
C TYR A 343 22.79 -6.87 -29.14
N HIS A 344 23.65 -7.64 -29.81
CA HIS A 344 23.47 -9.08 -30.00
C HIS A 344 24.14 -9.87 -28.87
N ILE A 345 23.35 -10.70 -28.17
CA ILE A 345 23.78 -11.43 -26.96
C ILE A 345 24.69 -12.61 -27.30
N LYS A 346 24.49 -13.23 -28.48
CA LYS A 346 25.18 -14.45 -28.90
C LYS A 346 25.88 -14.24 -30.25
N GLU A 347 27.21 -14.37 -30.28
CA GLU A 347 27.82 -15.10 -31.40
C GLU A 347 27.45 -16.57 -31.23
N ARG A 348 27.16 -17.29 -32.33
CA ARG A 348 26.71 -18.68 -32.29
C ARG A 348 27.71 -19.54 -31.49
N TYR A 349 27.37 -19.92 -30.26
CA TYR A 349 27.91 -21.15 -29.68
C TYR A 349 27.25 -22.30 -30.45
N THR A 350 27.86 -22.73 -31.54
CA THR A 350 27.66 -24.09 -32.04
C THR A 350 27.99 -25.00 -30.88
N LYS A 351 26.97 -25.69 -30.38
CA LYS A 351 27.13 -26.85 -29.50
C LYS A 351 27.89 -27.89 -30.34
N THR A 352 29.21 -27.79 -30.40
CA THR A 352 30.04 -28.90 -30.83
C THR A 352 29.93 -29.90 -29.70
N LEU A 353 28.93 -30.77 -29.80
CA LEU A 353 28.95 -32.06 -29.14
C LEU A 353 30.22 -32.76 -29.61
N THR A 354 31.33 -32.58 -28.89
CA THR A 354 32.39 -33.57 -28.86
C THR A 354 31.80 -34.83 -28.24
N LYS A 355 31.13 -35.62 -29.08
CA LYS A 355 31.21 -37.07 -28.99
C LYS A 355 32.67 -37.42 -29.26
N ASN A 356 33.43 -37.69 -28.21
CA ASN A 356 34.67 -38.48 -28.24
C ASN A 356 34.65 -39.25 -26.91
N LEU A 357 34.14 -40.47 -26.98
CA LEU A 357 34.86 -41.75 -26.81
C LEU A 357 34.86 -42.20 -25.35
#